data_AF-D1J7S0-F1
#
_entry.id   AF-D1J7S0-F1
#
_cell.length_a   1.000
_cell.length_b   1.000
_cell.length_c   1.000
_cell.angle_alpha   90.00
_cell.angle_beta   90.00
_cell.angle_gamma   90.00
#
_symmetry.space_group_name_H-M   'P 1'
#
loop_
_entity.id
_entity.type
_entity.pdbx_description
1 polymer ?
#
loop_
_entity_poly.entity_id
_entity_poly.type
_entity_poly.pdbx_seq_one_letter_code
_entity_poly.pdbx_strand_id
1 'polypeptide(L)'
;MNKNIINLDVVDRQLTTSDGEKLYVIFDIEENGEHYLVLTDYDAIIFAKEQDQNLIEVTDEGEIDILVDLTMEFAENNFVLDKDGKSDLMKKLIGNDQGENEA
;
A
#
# COMPACT_ATOMS: atom_id res chain seq x y z
N MET A 1 -0.66 17.93 -12.89
CA MET A 1 -1.81 17.01 -13.06
C MET A 1 -2.58 16.96 -11.75
N ASN A 2 -3.90 16.85 -11.78
CA ASN A 2 -4.68 16.63 -10.55
C ASN A 2 -4.57 15.15 -10.19
N LYS A 3 -4.08 14.85 -8.97
CA LYS A 3 -4.04 13.49 -8.43
C LYS A 3 -5.47 13.00 -8.13
N ASN A 4 -5.70 11.69 -8.24
CA ASN A 4 -6.94 11.07 -7.77
C ASN A 4 -6.91 10.95 -6.23
N ILE A 5 -7.99 11.30 -5.55
CA ILE A 5 -8.05 11.21 -4.08
C ILE A 5 -8.57 9.84 -3.67
N ILE A 6 -7.80 9.13 -2.84
CA ILE A 6 -8.15 7.81 -2.32
C ILE A 6 -8.38 7.93 -0.81
N ASN A 7 -9.55 7.51 -0.35
CA ASN A 7 -9.87 7.41 1.07
C ASN A 7 -9.85 5.94 1.49
N LEU A 8 -8.99 5.59 2.45
CA LEU A 8 -8.85 4.23 2.96
C LEU A 8 -9.92 3.87 4.00
N ASP A 9 -10.50 4.85 4.69
CA ASP A 9 -11.49 4.62 5.77
C ASP A 9 -12.90 4.26 5.25
N VAL A 10 -13.01 3.73 4.03
CA VAL A 10 -14.24 3.16 3.48
C VAL A 10 -14.31 1.67 3.79
N VAL A 11 -15.51 1.13 4.00
CA VAL A 11 -15.70 -0.27 4.44
C VAL A 11 -15.07 -1.26 3.46
N ASP A 12 -15.17 -1.00 2.16
CA ASP A 12 -14.68 -1.89 1.10
C ASP A 12 -13.14 -2.02 1.06
N ARG A 13 -12.42 -1.15 1.78
CA ARG A 13 -10.94 -1.15 1.83
C ARG A 13 -10.40 -1.61 3.19
N GLN A 14 -11.27 -2.10 4.08
CA GLN A 14 -10.87 -2.53 5.42
C GLN A 14 -10.80 -4.04 5.50
N LEU A 15 -9.65 -4.53 5.97
CA LEU A 15 -9.43 -5.92 6.36
C LEU A 15 -9.26 -5.98 7.88
N THR A 16 -9.81 -7.02 8.50
CA THR A 16 -9.61 -7.30 9.92
C THR A 16 -8.87 -8.62 10.03
N THR A 17 -7.68 -8.60 10.65
CA THR A 17 -6.90 -9.80 10.90
C THR A 17 -7.57 -10.68 11.97
N SER A 18 -7.15 -11.93 12.10
CA SER A 18 -7.67 -12.86 13.13
C SER A 18 -7.52 -12.32 14.56
N ASP A 19 -6.52 -11.47 14.78
CA ASP A 19 -6.21 -10.87 16.09
C ASP A 19 -6.96 -9.55 16.32
N GLY A 20 -7.81 -9.13 15.37
CA GLY A 20 -8.63 -7.93 15.44
C GLY A 20 -7.92 -6.65 15.01
N GLU A 21 -6.73 -6.77 14.41
CA GLU A 21 -6.02 -5.62 13.85
C GLU A 21 -6.65 -5.18 12.53
N LYS A 22 -6.62 -3.87 12.26
CA LYS A 22 -7.16 -3.30 11.03
C LYS A 22 -6.06 -3.02 10.04
N LEU A 23 -6.18 -3.60 8.87
CA LEU A 23 -5.38 -3.29 7.70
C LEU A 23 -6.25 -2.63 6.65
N TYR A 24 -5.63 -1.76 5.86
CA TYR A 24 -6.31 -0.96 4.85
C TYR A 24 -5.69 -1.21 3.49
N VAL A 25 -6.54 -1.47 2.49
CA VAL A 25 -6.12 -1.75 1.11
C VAL A 25 -5.85 -0.42 0.39
N ILE A 26 -4.57 -0.16 0.09
CA ILE A 26 -4.15 0.99 -0.74
C ILE A 26 -4.58 0.73 -2.19
N PHE A 27 -4.19 -0.42 -2.73
CA PHE A 27 -4.65 -0.94 -4.01
C PHE A 27 -4.41 -2.45 -4.09
N ASP A 28 -5.08 -3.08 -5.05
CA ASP A 28 -4.97 -4.48 -5.42
C ASP A 28 -4.67 -4.61 -6.91
N ILE A 29 -3.97 -5.67 -7.29
CA ILE A 29 -3.59 -5.94 -8.68
C ILE A 29 -3.56 -7.43 -8.96
N GLU A 30 -4.02 -7.83 -10.14
CA GLU A 30 -3.87 -9.18 -10.66
C GLU A 30 -2.72 -9.21 -11.67
N GLU A 31 -1.65 -9.93 -11.35
CA GLU A 31 -0.44 -10.05 -12.18
C GLU A 31 -0.04 -11.52 -12.26
N ASN A 32 0.20 -12.03 -13.47
CA ASN A 32 0.58 -13.43 -13.73
C ASN A 32 -0.35 -14.50 -13.12
N GLY A 33 -1.63 -14.17 -12.91
CA GLY A 33 -2.61 -15.07 -12.28
C GLY A 33 -2.50 -15.15 -10.76
N GLU A 34 -1.65 -14.31 -10.16
CA GLU A 34 -1.62 -14.05 -8.73
C GLU A 34 -2.34 -12.73 -8.43
N HIS A 35 -2.97 -12.65 -7.25
CA HIS A 35 -3.68 -11.47 -6.78
C HIS A 35 -2.90 -10.87 -5.61
N TYR A 36 -2.33 -9.69 -5.83
CA TYR A 36 -1.54 -8.97 -4.85
C TYR A 36 -2.34 -7.82 -4.24
N LEU A 37 -2.12 -7.59 -2.95
CA LEU A 37 -2.70 -6.49 -2.20
C LEU A 37 -1.56 -5.69 -1.57
N VAL A 38 -1.63 -4.37 -1.74
CA VAL A 38 -0.77 -3.42 -1.03
C VAL A 38 -1.58 -2.85 0.13
N LEU A 39 -1.14 -3.19 1.33
CA LEU A 39 -1.85 -2.93 2.58
C LEU A 39 -1.09 -1.90 3.43
N THR A 40 -1.79 -1.29 4.38
CA THR A 40 -1.19 -0.42 5.40
C THR A 40 -1.99 -0.42 6.69
N ASP A 41 -1.30 -0.21 7.81
CA ASP A 41 -1.84 0.16 9.12
C ASP A 41 -1.70 1.68 9.41
N TYR A 42 -1.36 2.44 8.35
CA TYR A 42 -0.91 3.83 8.27
C TYR A 42 0.51 4.09 8.78
N ASP A 43 1.23 3.09 9.28
CA ASP A 43 2.60 3.24 9.78
C ASP A 43 3.62 2.55 8.86
N ALA A 44 3.23 1.46 8.19
CA ALA A 44 4.04 0.78 7.17
C ALA A 44 3.23 0.36 5.93
N ILE A 45 3.93 -0.01 4.87
CA ILE A 45 3.39 -0.71 3.70
C ILE A 45 3.63 -2.20 3.91
N ILE A 46 2.60 -3.00 3.69
CA ILE A 46 2.66 -4.47 3.76
C ILE A 46 2.27 -5.01 2.39
N PHE A 47 3.13 -5.81 1.80
CA PHE A 47 2.83 -6.51 0.56
C PHE A 47 2.28 -7.90 0.88
N ALA A 48 1.09 -8.19 0.39
CA ALA A 48 0.46 -9.49 0.59
C ALA A 48 -0.04 -10.03 -0.75
N LYS A 49 -0.20 -11.35 -0.84
CA LYS A 49 -0.86 -12.01 -1.97
C LYS A 49 -1.86 -13.05 -1.49
N GLU A 50 -2.85 -13.30 -2.33
CA GLU A 50 -3.84 -14.34 -2.09
C GLU A 50 -3.28 -15.71 -2.49
N GLN A 51 -3.22 -16.63 -1.52
CA GLN A 51 -2.84 -18.02 -1.72
C GLN A 51 -3.79 -18.93 -0.93
N ASP A 52 -4.41 -19.90 -1.61
CA ASP A 52 -5.36 -20.85 -0.99
C ASP A 52 -6.46 -20.18 -0.15
N GLN A 53 -7.03 -19.06 -0.64
CA GLN A 53 -8.05 -18.25 0.04
C GLN A 53 -7.56 -17.53 1.31
N ASN A 54 -6.24 -17.47 1.52
CA ASN A 54 -5.61 -16.73 2.61
C ASN A 54 -4.74 -15.61 2.04
N LEU A 55 -4.61 -14.52 2.81
CA LEU A 55 -3.59 -13.51 2.54
C LEU A 55 -2.29 -13.94 3.22
N ILE A 56 -1.24 -14.04 2.41
CA ILE A 56 0.12 -14.31 2.89
C ILE A 56 0.99 -13.09 2.58
N GLU A 57 1.93 -12.78 3.47
CA GLU A 57 2.92 -11.73 3.22
C GLU A 57 3.87 -12.15 2.08
N VAL A 58 4.18 -11.22 1.18
CA VAL A 58 5.12 -11.45 0.09
C VAL A 58 6.54 -11.34 0.65
N THR A 59 7.29 -12.43 0.59
CA THR A 59 8.68 -12.49 1.07
C THR A 59 9.70 -12.67 -0.06
N ASP A 60 9.25 -12.87 -1.29
CA ASP A 60 10.13 -13.00 -2.44
C ASP A 60 10.65 -11.62 -2.87
N GLU A 61 11.97 -11.43 -2.88
CA GLU A 61 12.59 -10.14 -3.18
C GLU A 61 12.25 -9.64 -4.59
N GLY A 62 12.13 -10.54 -5.57
CA GLY A 62 11.79 -10.17 -6.94
C GLY A 62 10.35 -9.68 -7.08
N GLU A 63 9.41 -10.34 -6.39
CA GLU A 63 8.03 -9.86 -6.29
C GLU A 63 7.95 -8.52 -5.55
N ILE A 64 8.70 -8.35 -4.46
CA ILE A 64 8.75 -7.10 -3.68
C ILE A 64 9.23 -5.94 -4.56
N ASP A 65 10.34 -6.11 -5.29
CA ASP A 65 10.88 -5.06 -6.17
C ASP A 65 9.82 -4.55 -7.17
N ILE A 66 9.08 -5.48 -7.79
CA ILE A 66 7.99 -5.14 -8.71
C ILE A 66 6.87 -4.39 -7.99
N LEU A 67 6.44 -4.86 -6.82
CA LEU A 67 5.37 -4.22 -6.05
C LEU A 67 5.76 -2.84 -5.55
N VAL A 68 7.04 -2.62 -5.22
CA VAL A 68 7.58 -1.30 -4.86
C VAL A 68 7.46 -0.35 -6.04
N ASP A 69 7.89 -0.74 -7.24
CA ASP A 69 7.79 0.09 -8.45
C ASP A 69 6.33 0.48 -8.74
N LEU A 70 5.40 -0.50 -8.70
CA LEU A 70 3.97 -0.25 -8.88
C LEU A 70 3.40 0.67 -7.80
N THR A 71 3.87 0.54 -6.57
CA THR A 71 3.46 1.38 -5.45
C THR A 71 3.94 2.82 -5.61
N MET A 72 5.15 3.03 -6.14
CA MET A 72 5.66 4.35 -6.49
C MET A 72 4.83 4.97 -7.62
N GLU A 73 4.57 4.23 -8.70
CA GLU A 73 3.71 4.70 -9.80
C GLU A 73 2.30 5.06 -9.31
N PHE A 74 1.73 4.24 -8.42
CA PHE A 74 0.45 4.54 -7.79
C PHE A 74 0.52 5.85 -6.99
N ALA A 75 1.55 6.05 -6.19
CA ALA A 75 1.72 7.26 -5.37
C ALA A 75 1.91 8.54 -6.21
N GLU A 76 2.50 8.45 -7.40
CA GLU A 76 2.63 9.59 -8.31
C GLU A 76 1.28 10.08 -8.83
N ASN A 77 0.36 9.15 -9.10
CA ASN A 77 -0.93 9.41 -9.70
C ASN A 77 -2.06 9.65 -8.68
N ASN A 78 -1.85 9.23 -7.43
CA ASN A 78 -2.87 9.26 -6.38
C ASN A 78 -2.44 10.10 -5.16
N PHE A 79 -3.44 10.59 -4.44
CA PHE A 79 -3.33 11.26 -3.14
C PHE A 79 -4.10 10.41 -2.13
N VAL A 80 -3.39 9.62 -1.34
CA VAL A 80 -4.02 8.71 -0.37
C VAL A 80 -4.17 9.45 0.94
N LEU A 81 -5.39 9.58 1.44
CA LEU A 81 -5.66 10.31 2.67
C LEU A 81 -5.12 9.53 3.88
N ASP A 82 -4.34 10.22 4.71
CA ASP A 82 -3.93 9.74 6.03
C ASP A 82 -5.10 9.84 7.04
N LYS A 83 -4.91 9.35 8.27
CA LYS A 83 -5.89 9.33 9.38
C LYS A 83 -6.48 10.72 9.70
N ASP A 84 -5.78 11.79 9.36
CA ASP A 84 -6.23 13.17 9.56
C ASP A 84 -7.21 13.67 8.47
N GLY A 85 -7.43 12.87 7.42
CA GLY A 85 -8.28 13.17 6.28
C GLY A 85 -7.77 14.33 5.40
N LYS A 86 -6.49 14.71 5.52
CA LYS A 86 -5.90 15.89 4.85
C LYS A 86 -4.51 15.64 4.29
N SER A 87 -3.70 14.85 4.97
CA SER A 87 -2.30 14.57 4.61
C SER A 87 -2.22 13.43 3.59
N ASP A 88 -1.12 13.41 2.84
CA ASP A 88 -0.81 12.36 1.85
C ASP A 88 -0.05 11.23 2.52
N LEU A 89 -0.73 10.12 2.78
CA LEU A 89 -0.16 8.94 3.43
C LEU A 89 1.04 8.38 2.65
N MET A 90 0.99 8.37 1.31
CA MET A 90 2.08 7.81 0.50
C MET A 90 3.38 8.60 0.66
N LYS A 91 3.30 9.92 0.90
CA LYS A 91 4.49 10.73 1.21
C LYS A 91 5.11 10.37 2.55
N LYS A 92 4.31 10.02 3.55
CA LYS A 92 4.80 9.55 4.85
C LYS A 92 5.50 8.20 4.71
N LEU A 93 4.89 7.27 3.97
CA LEU A 93 5.36 5.89 3.88
C LEU A 93 6.56 5.70 2.94
N ILE A 94 6.65 6.46 1.85
CA ILE A 94 7.67 6.27 0.80
C ILE A 94 8.56 7.52 0.65
N GLY A 95 8.04 8.70 0.97
CA GLY A 95 8.73 9.98 0.75
C GLY A 95 9.89 10.28 1.71
N ASN A 96 10.17 9.40 2.68
CA ASN A 96 11.28 9.58 3.62
C ASN A 96 12.66 9.15 3.07
N ASP A 97 12.76 8.72 1.80
CA ASP A 97 14.04 8.33 1.18
C ASP A 97 14.66 9.39 0.24
N GLN A 98 14.17 10.64 0.29
CA GLN A 98 14.83 11.79 -0.36
C GLN A 98 15.59 12.67 0.64
N GLY A 99 16.33 12.03 1.56
CA GLY A 99 17.03 12.75 2.61
C GLY A 99 18.21 11.99 3.20
N GLU A 100 19.20 11.61 2.38
CA GLU A 100 20.62 11.58 2.77
C GLU A 100 21.53 11.35 1.53
N ASN A 101 21.66 12.38 0.70
CA ASN A 101 22.80 12.55 -0.19
C ASN A 101 23.03 14.05 -0.47
N GLU A 102 23.22 14.82 0.60
CA GLU A 102 23.82 16.17 0.52
C GLU A 102 24.71 16.42 1.75
N ALA A 103 25.99 16.03 1.65
CA ALA A 103 27.19 16.75 2.11
C ALA A 103 28.46 15.90 1.96
#